data_AF-B1IDS8-F1
#
_entry.id   AF-B1IDS8-F1
#
_cell.length_a   1.000
_cell.length_b   1.000
_cell.length_c   1.000
_cell.angle_alpha   90.00
_cell.angle_beta   90.00
_cell.angle_gamma   90.00
#
_symmetry.space_group_name_H-M   'P 1'
#
loop_
_entity.id
_entity.type
_entity.pdbx_description
1 polymer ?
#
loop_
_entity_poly.entity_id
_entity_poly.type
_entity_poly.pdbx_seq_one_letter_code
_entity_poly.pdbx_strand_id
1 'polypeptide(L)'
;MKNSIDLFQSNSLEKQVFNDIIQCNEVTREYGLKLSEKDVKEIIDTRNIALQKSGRIEFNGQIINKIITSFCDSPYISQYNYGETINELVEIFYNYKNETLDYISDDELIEIMKEKFDNYCQGSLEILEGKVLYKIAENIRNGFKDYTNLDNEKD
;
A
#
# COMPACT_ATOMS: atom_id res chain seq x y z
N MET A 1 -23.06 0.21 26.84
CA MET A 1 -23.59 -0.52 25.67
C MET A 1 -22.94 -0.09 24.35
N LYS A 2 -22.78 1.22 24.04
CA LYS A 2 -22.03 1.68 22.83
C LYS A 2 -20.58 1.15 22.76
N ASN A 3 -19.76 1.39 23.79
CA ASN A 3 -18.36 0.92 23.81
C ASN A 3 -18.18 -0.59 23.67
N SER A 4 -19.16 -1.39 24.10
CA SER A 4 -19.10 -2.85 24.02
C SER A 4 -19.39 -3.33 22.59
N ILE A 5 -20.34 -2.69 21.91
CA ILE A 5 -20.70 -2.99 20.52
C ILE A 5 -19.56 -2.54 19.58
N ASP A 6 -18.99 -1.36 19.82
CA ASP A 6 -17.86 -0.83 19.04
C ASP A 6 -16.63 -1.75 19.16
N LEU A 7 -16.33 -2.26 20.35
CA LEU A 7 -15.21 -3.19 20.59
C LEU A 7 -15.44 -4.60 19.99
N PHE A 8 -16.69 -5.08 19.97
CA PHE A 8 -17.02 -6.34 19.31
C PHE A 8 -16.95 -6.21 17.79
N GLN A 9 -17.40 -5.08 17.23
CA GLN A 9 -17.33 -4.79 15.80
C GLN A 9 -15.86 -4.62 15.35
N SER A 10 -15.02 -3.93 16.13
CA SER A 10 -13.60 -3.78 15.81
C SER A 10 -12.86 -5.12 15.79
N ASN A 11 -13.09 -5.99 16.78
CA ASN A 11 -12.47 -7.31 16.85
C ASN A 11 -12.94 -8.24 15.70
N SER A 12 -14.21 -8.15 15.30
CA SER A 12 -14.73 -8.92 14.17
C SER A 12 -14.11 -8.45 12.85
N LEU A 13 -13.94 -7.13 12.69
CA LEU A 13 -13.38 -6.56 11.47
C LEU A 13 -11.90 -6.88 11.32
N GLU A 14 -11.12 -6.74 12.38
CA GLU A 14 -9.69 -7.05 12.36
C GLU A 14 -9.43 -8.52 12.06
N LYS A 15 -10.27 -9.41 12.60
CA LYS A 15 -10.23 -10.84 12.26
C LYS A 15 -10.57 -11.10 10.79
N GLN A 16 -11.53 -10.36 10.23
CA GLN A 16 -11.85 -10.47 8.81
C GLN A 16 -10.65 -10.03 7.96
N VAL A 17 -10.07 -8.86 8.23
CA VAL A 17 -8.91 -8.37 7.48
C VAL A 17 -7.72 -9.33 7.60
N PHE A 18 -7.49 -9.91 8.79
CA PHE A 18 -6.47 -10.95 8.96
C PHE A 18 -6.71 -12.16 8.05
N ASN A 19 -7.94 -12.67 8.00
CA ASN A 19 -8.27 -13.82 7.17
C ASN A 19 -8.12 -13.49 5.68
N ASP A 20 -8.57 -12.29 5.27
CA ASP A 20 -8.52 -11.86 3.88
C ASP A 20 -7.06 -11.75 3.39
N ILE A 21 -6.17 -11.19 4.20
CA ILE A 21 -4.72 -11.12 3.89
C ILE A 21 -4.10 -12.52 3.85
N ILE A 22 -4.42 -13.38 4.83
CA ILE A 22 -3.92 -14.78 4.85
C ILE A 22 -4.39 -15.53 3.60
N GLN A 23 -5.61 -15.27 3.13
CA GLN A 23 -6.17 -15.91 1.94
C GLN A 23 -5.41 -15.54 0.67
N CYS A 24 -4.79 -14.35 0.59
CA CYS A 24 -3.94 -14.01 -0.55
C CYS A 24 -2.82 -15.03 -0.81
N ASN A 25 -2.38 -15.76 0.23
CA ASN A 25 -1.41 -16.86 0.08
C ASN A 25 -1.89 -17.99 -0.85
N GLU A 26 -3.19 -18.12 -1.14
CA GLU A 26 -3.70 -19.09 -2.12
C GLU A 26 -3.18 -18.75 -3.53
N VAL A 27 -3.04 -17.46 -3.84
CA VAL A 27 -2.54 -16.95 -5.12
C VAL A 27 -1.02 -16.77 -5.07
N THR A 28 -0.50 -16.11 -4.04
CA THR A 28 0.92 -15.69 -4.04
C THR A 28 1.90 -16.85 -3.95
N ARG A 29 1.45 -18.04 -3.52
CA ARG A 29 2.28 -19.27 -3.52
C ARG A 29 2.72 -19.70 -4.93
N GLU A 30 1.95 -19.40 -5.96
CA GLU A 30 2.34 -19.69 -7.35
C GLU A 30 3.60 -18.90 -7.77
N TYR A 31 3.84 -17.77 -7.11
CA TYR A 31 5.01 -16.91 -7.25
C TYR A 31 6.11 -17.22 -6.21
N GLY A 32 5.93 -18.27 -5.40
CA GLY A 32 6.87 -18.64 -4.34
C GLY A 32 6.79 -17.75 -3.09
N LEU A 33 5.71 -17.00 -2.92
CA LEU A 33 5.53 -16.03 -1.83
C LEU A 33 4.43 -16.45 -0.85
N LYS A 34 4.73 -16.36 0.45
CA LYS A 34 3.77 -16.66 1.52
C LYS A 34 4.02 -15.76 2.73
N LEU A 35 2.98 -15.07 3.18
CA LEU A 35 2.93 -14.36 4.46
C LEU A 35 2.62 -15.35 5.58
N SER A 36 3.38 -15.27 6.66
CA SER A 36 3.08 -15.92 7.93
C SER A 36 2.02 -15.14 8.71
N GLU A 37 1.42 -15.77 9.72
CA GLU A 37 0.51 -15.06 10.63
C GLU A 37 1.17 -13.89 11.35
N LYS A 38 2.49 -13.94 11.56
CA LYS A 38 3.25 -12.86 12.16
C LYS A 38 3.32 -11.67 11.19
N ASP A 39 3.67 -11.91 9.93
CA ASP A 39 3.75 -10.86 8.91
C ASP A 39 2.39 -10.18 8.73
N VAL A 40 1.30 -10.94 8.71
CA VAL A 40 -0.06 -10.38 8.60
C VAL A 40 -0.41 -9.47 9.78
N LYS A 41 -0.02 -9.83 11.01
CA LYS A 41 -0.24 -8.96 12.18
C LYS A 41 0.55 -7.66 12.05
N GLU A 42 1.81 -7.74 11.63
CA GLU A 42 2.65 -6.55 11.42
C GLU A 42 2.05 -5.65 10.32
N ILE A 43 1.54 -6.22 9.22
CA ILE A 43 0.87 -5.47 8.15
C ILE A 43 -0.40 -4.77 8.66
N ILE A 44 -1.20 -5.44 9.49
CA ILE A 44 -2.39 -4.85 10.11
C ILE A 44 -2.01 -3.70 11.05
N ASP A 45 -0.97 -3.87 11.85
CA ASP A 45 -0.47 -2.83 12.75
C ASP A 45 0.03 -1.61 11.96
N THR A 46 0.82 -1.83 10.91
CA THR A 46 1.29 -0.79 9.99
C THR A 46 0.12 -0.04 9.35
N ARG A 47 -0.90 -0.77 8.85
CA ARG A 47 -2.13 -0.17 8.32
C ARG A 47 -2.82 0.70 9.35
N ASN A 48 -3.02 0.21 10.57
CA ASN A 48 -3.70 0.93 11.64
C ASN A 48 -2.97 2.25 11.98
N ILE A 49 -1.64 2.19 12.08
CA ILE A 49 -0.80 3.36 12.33
C ILE A 49 -0.90 4.35 11.17
N ALA A 50 -0.80 3.88 9.93
CA ALA A 50 -0.85 4.73 8.73
C ALA A 50 -2.23 5.40 8.55
N LEU A 51 -3.32 4.67 8.77
CA LEU A 51 -4.69 5.21 8.78
C LEU A 51 -4.86 6.29 9.86
N GLN A 52 -4.33 6.05 11.07
CA GLN A 52 -4.38 7.03 12.16
C GLN A 52 -3.57 8.29 11.83
N LYS A 53 -2.33 8.15 11.34
CA LYS A 53 -1.47 9.27 10.93
C LYS A 53 -2.11 10.08 9.81
N SER A 54 -2.75 9.41 8.86
CA SER A 54 -3.39 10.03 7.69
C SER A 54 -4.79 10.60 7.97
N GLY A 55 -5.40 10.28 9.11
CA GLY A 55 -6.77 10.66 9.42
C GLY A 55 -7.83 9.93 8.57
N ARG A 56 -7.46 8.78 7.97
CA ARG A 56 -8.34 7.99 7.11
C ARG A 56 -9.07 6.90 7.89
N ILE A 57 -10.26 6.54 7.40
CA ILE A 57 -11.03 5.40 7.90
C ILE A 57 -11.19 4.41 6.74
N GLU A 58 -10.77 3.18 6.96
CA GLU A 58 -10.98 2.07 6.04
C GLU A 58 -11.73 0.95 6.76
N PHE A 59 -12.72 0.37 6.07
CA PHE A 59 -13.66 -0.56 6.68
C PHE A 59 -13.42 -2.03 6.34
N ASN A 60 -12.52 -2.41 5.44
CA ASN A 60 -12.45 -3.81 4.99
C ASN A 60 -11.08 -4.34 4.56
N GLY A 61 -9.99 -3.58 4.71
CA GLY A 61 -8.64 -4.07 4.39
C GLY A 61 -8.40 -4.35 2.90
N GLN A 62 -9.29 -3.93 2.01
CA GLN A 62 -9.18 -4.22 0.58
C GLN A 62 -7.89 -3.70 -0.04
N ILE A 63 -7.36 -2.59 0.46
CA ILE A 63 -6.13 -1.98 -0.05
C ILE A 63 -4.94 -2.92 0.11
N ILE A 64 -4.81 -3.58 1.26
CA ILE A 64 -3.71 -4.51 1.51
C ILE A 64 -3.78 -5.68 0.52
N ASN A 65 -4.96 -6.24 0.29
CA ASN A 65 -5.13 -7.34 -0.67
C ASN A 65 -4.79 -6.90 -2.09
N LYS A 66 -5.16 -5.69 -2.49
CA LYS A 66 -4.80 -5.11 -3.79
C LYS A 66 -3.29 -4.92 -3.92
N ILE A 67 -2.61 -4.43 -2.89
CA ILE A 67 -1.14 -4.31 -2.88
C ILE A 67 -0.51 -5.69 -3.01
N ILE A 68 -0.91 -6.67 -2.18
CA ILE A 68 -0.37 -8.03 -2.22
C ILE A 68 -0.52 -8.65 -3.61
N THR A 69 -1.73 -8.61 -4.17
CA THR A 69 -2.01 -9.20 -5.48
C THR A 69 -1.35 -8.45 -6.63
N SER A 70 -1.20 -7.13 -6.52
CA SER A 70 -0.53 -6.33 -7.56
C SER A 70 0.98 -6.52 -7.56
N PHE A 71 1.60 -6.81 -6.42
CA PHE A 71 3.06 -6.89 -6.29
C PHE A 71 3.61 -8.32 -6.28
N CYS A 72 2.77 -9.35 -6.20
CA CYS A 72 3.23 -10.73 -6.03
C CYS A 72 4.04 -11.29 -7.21
N ASP A 73 3.95 -10.68 -8.39
CA ASP A 73 4.71 -11.05 -9.58
C ASP A 73 5.97 -10.18 -9.82
N SER A 74 6.28 -9.27 -8.90
CA SER A 74 7.45 -8.38 -9.03
C SER A 74 8.75 -9.19 -9.02
N PRO A 75 9.68 -8.93 -9.97
CA PRO A 75 10.98 -9.61 -10.00
C PRO A 75 11.92 -9.19 -8.86
N TYR A 76 11.56 -8.15 -8.09
CA TYR A 76 12.34 -7.65 -6.94
C TYR A 76 11.83 -8.14 -5.59
N ILE A 77 10.74 -8.91 -5.59
CA ILE A 77 10.14 -9.49 -4.39
C ILE A 77 10.38 -10.99 -4.38
N SER A 78 10.91 -11.46 -3.26
CA SER A 78 11.17 -12.87 -2.99
C SER A 78 10.66 -13.20 -1.59
N GLN A 79 10.54 -14.48 -1.26
CA GLN A 79 10.12 -14.90 0.08
C GLN A 79 10.96 -14.29 1.21
N TYR A 80 12.23 -13.94 0.94
CA TYR A 80 13.15 -13.35 1.92
C TYR A 80 12.72 -11.95 2.37
N ASN A 81 12.27 -11.09 1.46
CA ASN A 81 11.90 -9.70 1.73
C ASN A 81 10.38 -9.45 1.71
N TYR A 82 9.57 -10.44 1.33
CA TYR A 82 8.15 -10.26 1.03
C TYR A 82 7.33 -9.56 2.13
N GLY A 83 7.40 -10.04 3.38
CA GLY A 83 6.63 -9.45 4.47
C GLY A 83 7.02 -8.01 4.79
N GLU A 84 8.32 -7.71 4.75
CA GLU A 84 8.87 -6.37 4.98
C GLU A 84 8.48 -5.42 3.83
N THR A 85 8.65 -5.85 2.59
CA THR A 85 8.26 -5.06 1.41
C THR A 85 6.76 -4.74 1.38
N ILE A 86 5.88 -5.70 1.70
CA ILE A 86 4.44 -5.43 1.76
C ILE A 86 4.11 -4.44 2.88
N ASN A 87 4.75 -4.54 4.05
CA ASN A 87 4.56 -3.57 5.13
C ASN A 87 4.89 -2.15 4.67
N GLU A 88 6.07 -1.94 4.08
CA GLU A 88 6.49 -0.63 3.60
C GLU A 88 5.59 -0.10 2.47
N LEU A 89 5.19 -0.94 1.52
CA LEU A 89 4.25 -0.55 0.46
C LEU A 89 2.90 -0.08 1.02
N VAL A 90 2.41 -0.71 2.10
CA VAL A 90 1.18 -0.31 2.79
C VAL A 90 1.34 1.08 3.43
N GLU A 91 2.47 1.34 4.11
CA GLU A 91 2.75 2.67 4.68
C GLU A 91 2.85 3.74 3.58
N ILE A 92 3.62 3.46 2.52
CA ILE A 92 3.80 4.35 1.36
C ILE A 92 2.45 4.70 0.72
N PHE A 93 1.58 3.70 0.52
CA PHE A 93 0.26 3.92 -0.09
C PHE A 93 -0.56 4.95 0.69
N TYR A 94 -0.73 4.78 2.01
CA TYR A 94 -1.56 5.69 2.79
C TYR A 94 -0.93 7.07 2.96
N ASN A 95 0.40 7.15 3.05
CA ASN A 95 1.11 8.43 3.04
C ASN A 95 0.81 9.20 1.74
N TYR A 96 0.94 8.55 0.59
CA TYR A 96 0.76 9.22 -0.69
C TYR A 96 -0.68 9.40 -1.14
N LYS A 97 -1.61 8.62 -0.61
CA LYS A 97 -3.04 8.87 -0.80
C LYS A 97 -3.43 10.24 -0.23
N ASN A 98 -2.82 10.65 0.89
CA ASN A 98 -2.98 12.00 1.43
C ASN A 98 -2.24 13.07 0.63
N GLU A 99 -0.97 12.84 0.30
CA GLU A 99 -0.14 13.84 -0.41
C GLU A 99 -0.66 14.17 -1.82
N THR A 100 -1.40 13.26 -2.43
CA THR A 100 -2.05 13.44 -3.73
C THR A 100 -3.44 14.08 -3.64
N LEU A 101 -3.87 14.53 -2.44
CA LEU A 101 -5.15 15.21 -2.20
C LEU A 101 -6.37 14.44 -2.74
N ASP A 102 -6.34 13.10 -2.65
CA ASP A 102 -7.36 12.20 -3.22
C ASP A 102 -7.59 12.37 -4.74
N TYR A 103 -6.68 13.04 -5.45
CA TYR A 103 -6.75 13.26 -6.89
C TYR A 103 -6.60 11.94 -7.68
N ILE A 104 -5.72 11.06 -7.19
CA ILE A 104 -5.46 9.74 -7.77
C ILE A 104 -6.38 8.71 -7.11
N SER A 105 -7.00 7.82 -7.88
CA SER A 105 -7.79 6.71 -7.32
C SER A 105 -6.89 5.67 -6.62
N ASP A 106 -7.48 4.80 -5.79
CA ASP A 106 -6.69 3.79 -5.07
C ASP A 106 -6.01 2.81 -6.04
N ASP A 107 -6.75 2.36 -7.06
CA ASP A 107 -6.24 1.42 -8.08
C ASP A 107 -5.13 2.07 -8.92
N GLU A 108 -5.32 3.33 -9.32
CA GLU A 108 -4.31 4.08 -10.09
C GLU A 108 -3.04 4.35 -9.29
N LEU A 109 -3.15 4.66 -7.99
CA LEU A 109 -1.98 4.82 -7.13
C LEU A 109 -1.20 3.50 -7.00
N ILE A 110 -1.89 2.37 -6.82
CA ILE A 110 -1.26 1.05 -6.74
C ILE A 110 -0.59 0.69 -8.07
N GLU A 111 -1.22 0.98 -9.21
CA GLU A 111 -0.65 0.75 -10.54
C GLU A 111 0.62 1.59 -10.76
N ILE A 112 0.60 2.88 -10.42
CA ILE A 112 1.78 3.75 -10.47
C ILE A 112 2.88 3.21 -9.57
N MET A 113 2.55 2.82 -8.34
CA MET A 113 3.52 2.27 -7.40
C MET A 113 4.18 1.01 -7.96
N LYS A 114 3.41 0.06 -8.50
CA LYS A 114 3.93 -1.17 -9.08
C LYS A 114 4.79 -0.92 -10.31
N GLU A 115 4.29 -0.13 -11.27
CA GLU A 115 5.01 0.17 -12.51
C GLU A 115 6.37 0.84 -12.21
N LYS A 116 6.37 1.84 -11.33
CA LYS A 116 7.59 2.57 -10.99
C LYS A 116 8.53 1.72 -10.15
N PHE A 117 8.00 0.95 -9.20
CA PHE A 117 8.79 0.03 -8.39
C PHE A 117 9.58 -0.96 -9.24
N ASP A 118 8.92 -1.61 -10.20
CA ASP A 118 9.55 -2.62 -11.06
C ASP A 118 10.48 -2.01 -12.13
N ASN A 119 10.13 -0.86 -12.66
CA ASN A 119 10.89 -0.26 -13.75
C ASN A 119 11.89 0.78 -13.22
N TYR A 120 11.44 2.00 -12.96
CA TYR A 120 12.31 3.13 -12.66
C TYR A 120 13.11 2.94 -11.35
N CYS A 121 12.47 2.39 -10.32
CA CYS A 121 13.06 2.23 -9.00
C CYS A 121 13.87 0.93 -8.87
N GLN A 122 13.68 -0.04 -9.76
CA GLN A 122 14.35 -1.34 -9.75
C GLN A 122 14.29 -2.03 -8.36
N GLY A 123 13.11 -2.03 -7.75
CA GLY A 123 12.88 -2.62 -6.42
C GLY A 123 13.19 -1.71 -5.23
N SER A 124 13.61 -0.45 -5.45
CA SER A 124 13.89 0.49 -4.36
C SER A 124 12.62 1.20 -3.86
N LEU A 125 12.22 0.88 -2.64
CA LEU A 125 11.13 1.58 -1.95
C LEU A 125 11.52 3.02 -1.57
N GLU A 126 12.80 3.26 -1.24
CA GLU A 126 13.31 4.62 -0.96
C GLU A 126 13.18 5.54 -2.19
N ILE A 127 13.50 5.05 -3.40
CA ILE A 127 13.31 5.84 -4.63
C ILE A 127 11.82 6.01 -4.94
N LEU A 128 11.02 4.95 -4.74
CA LEU A 128 9.57 5.03 -4.95
C LEU A 128 8.95 6.12 -4.07
N GLU A 129 9.20 6.07 -2.78
CA GLU A 129 8.63 6.99 -1.80
C GLU A 129 9.25 8.38 -1.92
N GLY A 130 10.57 8.50 -1.82
CA GLY A 130 11.25 9.78 -1.63
C GLY A 130 11.45 10.59 -2.91
N LYS A 131 11.36 9.96 -4.09
CA LYS A 131 11.59 10.64 -5.37
C LYS A 131 10.37 10.58 -6.29
N VAL A 132 9.90 9.38 -6.62
CA VAL A 132 8.86 9.20 -7.65
C VAL A 132 7.53 9.74 -7.16
N LEU A 133 7.00 9.21 -6.06
CA LEU A 133 5.71 9.62 -5.52
C LEU A 133 5.76 11.06 -5.01
N TYR A 134 6.89 11.49 -4.44
CA TYR A 134 7.12 12.88 -4.05
C TYR A 134 6.92 13.84 -5.23
N LYS A 135 7.54 13.53 -6.37
CA LYS A 135 7.44 14.34 -7.59
C LYS A 135 6.02 14.32 -8.16
N ILE A 136 5.35 13.17 -8.14
CA ILE A 136 3.95 13.05 -8.56
C ILE A 136 3.03 13.92 -7.71
N ALA A 137 3.17 13.88 -6.39
CA ALA A 137 2.41 14.72 -5.48
C ALA A 137 2.72 16.22 -5.70
N GLU A 138 3.99 16.58 -5.94
CA GLU A 138 4.37 17.94 -6.33
C GLU A 138 3.69 18.36 -7.64
N ASN A 139 3.71 17.51 -8.65
CA ASN A 139 3.12 17.80 -9.95
C ASN A 139 1.60 18.05 -9.85
N ILE A 140 0.89 17.24 -9.05
CA ILE A 140 -0.54 17.42 -8.77
C ILE A 140 -0.79 18.77 -8.10
N ARG A 141 -0.01 19.10 -7.05
CA ARG A 141 -0.14 20.39 -6.35
C ARG A 141 0.11 21.61 -7.24
N ASN A 142 0.97 21.47 -8.24
CA ASN A 142 1.24 22.53 -9.21
C ASN A 142 0.30 22.51 -10.43
N GLY A 143 -0.63 21.55 -10.53
CA GLY A 143 -1.62 21.48 -11.59
C GLY A 143 -1.11 20.97 -12.94
N PHE A 144 0.01 20.22 -12.97
CA PHE A 144 0.47 19.57 -14.19
C PHE A 144 -0.54 18.52 -14.67
N LYS A 145 -0.88 18.55 -15.96
CA LYS A 145 -1.79 17.55 -16.55
C LYS A 145 -1.18 16.15 -16.60
N ASP A 146 0.08 16.08 -17.03
CA ASP A 146 0.86 14.84 -17.01
C ASP A 146 1.65 14.76 -15.71
N TYR A 147 0.94 14.46 -14.63
CA TYR A 147 1.52 14.49 -13.30
C TYR A 147 2.47 13.32 -13.02
N THR A 148 2.48 12.27 -13.86
CA THR A 148 3.38 11.11 -13.73
C THR A 148 4.74 11.32 -14.41
N ASN A 149 4.87 12.37 -15.24
CA ASN A 149 6.16 12.76 -15.79
C ASN A 149 7.10 13.33 -14.71
N LEU A 150 8.20 12.62 -14.48
CA LEU A 150 9.18 12.97 -13.46
C LEU A 150 10.10 14.14 -13.86
N ASP A 151 10.15 14.47 -15.14
CA ASP A 151 11.01 15.51 -15.72
C ASP A 151 10.29 16.87 -15.86
N ASN A 152 9.07 17.01 -15.34
CA ASN A 152 8.35 18.28 -15.36
C ASN A 152 9.15 19.37 -14.60
N GLU A 153 9.62 20.37 -15.34
CA GLU A 153 10.17 21.62 -14.79
C GLU A 153 9.04 22.63 -14.55
N LYS A 154 9.20 23.46 -13.50
CA LYS A 154 8.31 24.62 -13.30
C LYS A 154 8.73 25.68 -14.32
N ASP A 155 7.79 26.09 -15.18
CA ASP A 155 7.93 27.30 -15.99
C ASP A 155 8.17 28.55 -15.10
#